data_AF-A0A8H6MG53-F1
#
_entry.id   AF-A0A8H6MG53-F1
#
_cell.length_a   1.000
_cell.length_b   1.000
_cell.length_c   1.000
_cell.angle_alpha   90.00
_cell.angle_beta   90.00
_cell.angle_gamma   90.00
#
_symmetry.space_group_name_H-M   'P 1'
#
loop_
_entity.id
_entity.type
_entity.pdbx_description
1 polymer ?
#
loop_
_entity_poly.entity_id
_entity_poly.type
_entity_poly.pdbx_seq_one_letter_code
_entity_poly.pdbx_strand_id
1 'polypeptide(L)'
;MNLCLGVAEIQSLICENLDRKSAFAMALTGQVFLEPALNEIWHTVDSFRPLIDCLPDDLWIAKAVPSPTGEDKINTILNVAREPQAEDLRRYLTRYACRIRNFEPIVSAGMKMLSPDALLALQNATDFQPGALSPQLKHFQWISLKSIADGLGDEFARRLSSYVTLFVGKTVDSLNLSYADTSTPLEMSVVRYTLKRLPHLKQLLSLPFHDGTPLPESLVTSVKWDNLEIAVLTDARVRSFRHLASLPRLRELSMLNPETSEIEPHPGNLPRPVSGFVSLQRVTYACDRFSRSSSFTAIGFKFCTPYQLREGLVYVQTYLNPETLTRVQIDECIRAYRPAPQSMEELIETDHPDPIDLQPLHEIEEIPNTWPNLRVLIVLPSVPNSPRLPSIEHTHVASLLRSLPLLFELGLQFDTTQILRDEPNAEPWVSNLHEMSVGASPISSPSRVIDFIKAHLPQLTTLTIPKKSSGAAEATMLERRWEAVHQGWKQIQS
;
A
#
# COMPACT_ATOMS: atom_id res chain seq x y z
N MET A 1 -38.74 -24.74 -10.48
CA MET A 1 -37.52 -23.91 -10.40
C MET A 1 -37.86 -22.73 -9.51
N ASN A 2 -37.08 -22.44 -8.47
CA ASN A 2 -37.41 -21.39 -7.50
C ASN A 2 -37.36 -20.02 -8.21
N LEU A 3 -38.43 -19.21 -8.13
CA LEU A 3 -38.56 -17.98 -8.93
C LEU A 3 -37.41 -17.00 -8.70
N CYS A 4 -36.80 -17.02 -7.51
CA CYS A 4 -35.64 -16.20 -7.17
C CYS A 4 -34.40 -16.51 -8.03
N LEU A 5 -34.23 -17.76 -8.51
CA LEU A 5 -33.11 -18.14 -9.38
C LEU A 5 -33.31 -17.69 -10.83
N GLY A 6 -34.44 -17.07 -11.17
CA GLY A 6 -34.68 -16.46 -12.48
C GLY A 6 -34.17 -15.02 -12.61
N VAL A 7 -33.74 -14.40 -11.51
CA VAL A 7 -33.27 -13.01 -11.48
C VAL A 7 -31.76 -12.98 -11.78
N ALA A 8 -31.36 -12.31 -12.86
CA ALA A 8 -29.97 -12.30 -13.35
C ALA A 8 -28.99 -11.74 -12.31
N GLU A 9 -29.42 -10.74 -11.54
CA GLU A 9 -28.64 -10.13 -10.47
C GLU A 9 -28.38 -11.13 -9.33
N ILE A 10 -29.36 -11.95 -8.97
CA ILE A 10 -29.20 -13.00 -7.95
C ILE A 10 -28.22 -14.08 -8.46
N GLN A 11 -28.31 -14.46 -9.74
CA GLN A 11 -27.38 -15.43 -10.32
C GLN A 11 -25.94 -14.90 -10.35
N SER A 12 -25.74 -13.64 -10.73
CA SER A 12 -24.43 -12.97 -10.70
C SER A 12 -23.88 -12.91 -9.28
N LEU A 13 -24.68 -12.47 -8.30
CA LEU A 13 -24.26 -12.43 -6.89
C LEU A 13 -23.90 -13.82 -6.34
N ILE A 14 -24.63 -14.87 -6.73
CA ILE A 14 -24.26 -16.25 -6.38
C ILE A 14 -22.88 -16.59 -6.97
N CYS A 15 -22.68 -16.34 -8.26
CA CYS A 15 -21.44 -16.68 -8.96
C CYS A 15 -20.23 -15.86 -8.49
N GLU A 16 -20.39 -14.58 -8.18
CA GLU A 16 -19.34 -13.68 -7.66
C GLU A 16 -18.74 -14.15 -6.31
N ASN A 17 -19.47 -15.00 -5.58
CA ASN A 17 -19.01 -15.58 -4.31
C ASN A 17 -18.46 -17.01 -4.45
N LEU A 18 -18.35 -17.53 -5.68
CA LEU A 18 -17.77 -18.85 -5.94
C LEU A 18 -16.28 -18.73 -6.24
N ASP A 19 -15.49 -19.69 -5.76
CA ASP A 19 -14.15 -19.87 -6.31
C ASP A 19 -14.23 -20.32 -7.79
N ARG A 20 -13.12 -20.18 -8.52
CA ARG A 20 -13.06 -20.50 -9.96
C ARG A 20 -13.49 -21.93 -10.31
N LYS A 21 -13.19 -22.92 -9.45
CA LYS A 21 -13.55 -24.33 -9.66
C LYS A 21 -15.05 -24.53 -9.44
N SER A 22 -15.60 -23.92 -8.40
CA SER A 22 -17.02 -23.92 -8.08
C SER A 22 -17.83 -23.19 -9.16
N ALA A 23 -17.35 -22.06 -9.66
CA ALA A 23 -17.93 -21.35 -10.81
C ALA A 23 -17.92 -22.22 -12.07
N PHE A 24 -16.80 -22.90 -12.36
CA PHE A 24 -16.73 -23.85 -13.48
C PHE A 24 -17.75 -24.99 -13.36
N ALA A 25 -17.85 -25.61 -12.18
CA ALA A 25 -18.88 -26.62 -11.93
C ALA A 25 -20.28 -26.04 -12.12
N MET A 26 -20.55 -24.84 -11.61
CA MET A 26 -21.83 -24.15 -11.77
C MET A 26 -22.18 -23.93 -13.25
N ALA A 27 -21.22 -23.46 -14.05
CA ALA A 27 -21.39 -23.26 -15.49
C ALA A 27 -21.80 -24.55 -16.22
N LEU A 28 -21.27 -25.71 -15.78
CA LEU A 28 -21.59 -27.01 -16.35
C LEU A 28 -22.94 -27.58 -15.88
N THR A 29 -23.41 -27.19 -14.68
CA THR A 29 -24.62 -27.77 -14.09
C THR A 29 -25.93 -27.25 -14.69
N GLY A 30 -25.97 -26.04 -15.24
CA GLY A 30 -27.19 -25.49 -15.80
C GLY A 30 -27.01 -24.24 -16.65
N GLN A 31 -27.79 -24.15 -17.74
CA GLN A 31 -27.75 -23.04 -18.69
C GLN A 31 -28.03 -21.68 -18.04
N VAL A 32 -28.86 -21.66 -16.99
CA VAL A 32 -29.21 -20.45 -16.25
C VAL A 32 -27.99 -19.79 -15.59
N PHE A 33 -27.01 -20.58 -15.15
CA PHE A 33 -25.78 -20.08 -14.53
C PHE A 33 -24.60 -19.99 -15.48
N LEU A 34 -24.74 -20.45 -16.73
CA LEU A 34 -23.63 -20.50 -17.68
C LEU A 34 -22.97 -19.13 -17.86
N GLU A 35 -23.76 -18.09 -18.13
CA GLU A 35 -23.25 -16.75 -18.41
C GLU A 35 -22.66 -16.06 -17.17
N PRO A 36 -23.33 -16.02 -16.00
CA PRO A 36 -22.76 -15.47 -14.77
C PRO A 36 -21.52 -16.23 -14.29
N ALA A 37 -21.51 -17.56 -14.39
CA ALA A 37 -20.36 -18.35 -13.99
C ALA A 37 -19.17 -18.18 -14.95
N LEU A 38 -19.41 -18.04 -16.26
CA LEU A 38 -18.36 -17.69 -17.21
C LEU A 38 -17.80 -16.29 -16.95
N ASN A 39 -18.60 -15.32 -16.51
CA ASN A 39 -18.09 -14.02 -16.09
C ASN A 39 -17.08 -14.18 -14.95
N GLU A 40 -17.39 -14.98 -13.95
CA GLU A 40 -16.49 -15.22 -12.82
C GLU A 40 -15.21 -15.96 -13.24
N ILE A 41 -15.32 -17.04 -14.02
CA ILE A 41 -14.17 -17.85 -14.46
C ILE A 41 -13.14 -17.04 -15.25
N TRP A 42 -13.61 -16.03 -16.00
CA TRP A 42 -12.81 -15.15 -16.84
C TRP A 42 -12.57 -13.76 -16.22
N HIS A 43 -13.12 -13.49 -15.05
CA HIS A 43 -13.05 -12.18 -14.40
C HIS A 43 -11.60 -11.78 -14.17
N THR A 44 -10.81 -12.70 -13.60
CA THR A 44 -9.38 -12.54 -13.35
C THR A 44 -8.59 -13.52 -14.21
N VAL A 45 -7.72 -12.98 -15.05
CA VAL A 45 -6.77 -13.75 -15.87
C VAL A 45 -5.36 -13.50 -15.35
N ASP A 46 -4.60 -14.56 -15.16
CA ASP A 46 -3.25 -14.55 -14.59
C ASP A 46 -2.17 -15.07 -15.56
N SER A 47 -2.56 -15.38 -16.80
CA SER A 47 -1.68 -15.96 -17.80
C SER A 47 -2.24 -15.76 -19.21
N PHE A 48 -1.42 -15.96 -20.25
CA PHE A 48 -1.88 -15.94 -21.65
C PHE A 48 -2.66 -17.21 -22.04
N ARG A 49 -2.70 -18.21 -21.17
CA ARG A 49 -3.27 -19.53 -21.48
C ARG A 49 -4.74 -19.47 -21.92
N PRO A 50 -5.64 -18.69 -21.28
CA PRO A 50 -7.03 -18.63 -21.72
C PRO A 50 -7.18 -18.09 -23.15
N LEU A 51 -6.36 -17.12 -23.55
CA LEU A 51 -6.29 -16.63 -24.93
C LEU A 51 -5.79 -17.73 -25.88
N ILE A 52 -4.66 -18.37 -25.55
CA ILE A 52 -4.04 -19.43 -26.35
C ILE A 52 -5.02 -20.58 -26.59
N ASP A 53 -5.66 -21.08 -25.52
CA ASP A 53 -6.58 -22.22 -25.56
C ASP A 53 -7.89 -21.92 -26.34
N CYS A 54 -8.17 -20.65 -26.63
CA CYS A 54 -9.32 -20.22 -27.45
C CYS A 54 -8.99 -20.08 -28.95
N LEU A 55 -7.71 -20.08 -29.31
CA LEU A 55 -7.23 -19.89 -30.68
C LEU A 55 -6.92 -21.25 -31.32
N PRO A 56 -6.96 -21.36 -32.66
CA PRO A 56 -6.71 -22.62 -33.34
C PRO A 56 -5.33 -23.21 -33.03
N ASP A 57 -5.26 -24.53 -32.83
CA ASP A 57 -4.01 -25.23 -32.51
C ASP A 57 -2.96 -25.09 -33.63
N ASP A 58 -3.41 -24.98 -34.88
CA ASP A 58 -2.56 -24.78 -36.06
C ASP A 58 -1.94 -23.39 -36.14
N LEU A 59 -2.34 -22.46 -35.26
CA LEU A 59 -1.76 -21.12 -35.18
C LEU A 59 -0.38 -21.11 -34.51
N TRP A 60 -0.05 -22.16 -33.74
CA TRP A 60 1.08 -22.14 -32.80
C TRP A 60 2.17 -23.15 -33.12
N ILE A 61 3.42 -22.70 -33.04
CA ILE A 61 4.62 -23.54 -32.97
C ILE A 61 5.24 -23.38 -31.58
N ALA A 62 5.13 -24.43 -30.77
CA ALA A 62 5.69 -24.46 -29.42
C ALA A 62 7.20 -24.69 -29.46
N LYS A 63 7.96 -23.80 -28.81
CA LYS A 63 9.41 -23.92 -28.61
C LYS A 63 9.72 -24.04 -27.12
N ALA A 64 10.35 -25.14 -26.73
CA ALA A 64 10.90 -25.32 -25.40
C ALA A 64 12.06 -24.36 -25.15
N VAL A 65 12.04 -23.68 -24.01
CA VAL A 65 13.10 -22.80 -23.54
C VAL A 65 13.48 -23.21 -22.11
N PRO A 66 14.75 -23.54 -21.85
CA PRO A 66 15.21 -23.84 -20.50
C PRO A 66 14.96 -22.66 -19.56
N SER A 67 14.48 -22.92 -18.34
CA SER A 67 14.36 -21.88 -17.32
C SER A 67 15.76 -21.52 -16.80
N PRO A 68 16.17 -20.24 -16.83
CA PRO A 68 17.46 -19.81 -16.28
C PRO A 68 17.59 -20.05 -14.77
N THR A 69 16.46 -20.16 -14.08
CA THR A 69 16.39 -20.38 -12.62
C THR A 69 16.82 -21.79 -12.18
N GLY A 70 17.15 -22.69 -13.11
CA GLY A 70 17.63 -24.04 -12.79
C GLY A 70 16.58 -25.00 -12.26
N GLU A 71 15.30 -24.62 -12.26
CA GLU A 71 14.20 -25.57 -12.04
C GLU A 71 14.08 -26.50 -13.24
N ASP A 72 13.83 -27.79 -13.02
CA ASP A 72 13.58 -28.82 -14.06
C ASP A 72 12.35 -28.54 -14.96
N LYS A 73 11.72 -27.37 -14.83
CA LYS A 73 10.57 -26.96 -15.62
C LYS A 73 11.02 -26.22 -16.87
N ILE A 74 10.47 -26.64 -18.01
CA ILE A 74 10.71 -26.05 -19.32
C ILE A 74 9.65 -24.99 -19.59
N ASN A 75 10.07 -23.75 -19.85
CA ASN A 75 9.17 -22.71 -20.35
C ASN A 75 8.84 -23.00 -21.82
N THR A 76 7.64 -22.63 -22.25
CA THR A 76 7.22 -22.81 -23.65
C THR A 76 6.91 -21.46 -24.28
N ILE A 77 7.64 -21.12 -25.34
CA ILE A 77 7.35 -19.94 -26.16
C ILE A 77 6.53 -20.39 -27.37
N LEU A 78 5.37 -19.77 -27.58
CA LEU A 78 4.51 -20.02 -28.74
C LEU A 78 4.81 -19.00 -29.83
N ASN A 79 5.31 -19.49 -30.96
CA ASN A 79 5.50 -18.71 -32.17
C ASN A 79 4.31 -18.90 -33.11
N VAL A 80 4.13 -17.96 -34.03
CA VAL A 80 3.06 -18.03 -35.03
C VAL A 80 3.46 -19.00 -36.14
N ALA A 81 2.61 -19.98 -36.42
CA ALA A 81 2.75 -20.91 -37.54
C ALA A 81 2.24 -20.30 -38.86
N ARG A 82 1.20 -19.47 -38.78
CA ARG A 82 0.56 -18.75 -39.89
C ARG A 82 -0.05 -17.43 -39.41
N GLU A 83 -0.20 -16.45 -40.29
CA GLU A 83 -0.77 -15.15 -39.90
C GLU A 83 -2.18 -15.29 -39.29
N PRO A 84 -2.43 -14.81 -38.05
CA PRO A 84 -3.74 -14.84 -37.43
C PRO A 84 -4.73 -14.01 -38.23
N GLN A 85 -5.89 -14.56 -38.50
CA GLN A 85 -7.00 -13.90 -39.17
C GLN A 85 -8.01 -13.39 -38.13
N ALA A 86 -8.81 -12.38 -38.49
CA ALA A 86 -9.89 -11.90 -37.62
C ALA A 86 -10.88 -13.01 -37.22
N GLU A 87 -11.07 -14.02 -38.09
CA GLU A 87 -11.89 -15.20 -37.79
C GLU A 87 -11.32 -16.04 -36.64
N ASP A 88 -9.99 -16.21 -36.59
CA ASP A 88 -9.33 -16.99 -35.54
C ASP A 88 -9.63 -16.39 -34.16
N LEU A 89 -9.67 -15.05 -34.08
CA LEU A 89 -9.96 -14.30 -32.86
C LEU A 89 -11.45 -14.17 -32.54
N ARG A 90 -12.36 -14.45 -33.49
CA ARG A 90 -13.80 -14.16 -33.35
C ARG A 90 -14.38 -14.78 -32.09
N ARG A 91 -14.09 -16.06 -31.84
CA ARG A 91 -14.61 -16.76 -30.66
C ARG A 91 -14.12 -16.09 -29.37
N TYR A 92 -12.82 -15.80 -29.28
CA TYR A 92 -12.23 -15.16 -28.11
C TYR A 92 -12.83 -13.77 -27.86
N LEU A 93 -12.83 -12.90 -28.88
CA LEU A 93 -13.29 -11.53 -28.78
C LEU A 93 -14.77 -11.42 -28.44
N THR A 94 -15.61 -12.26 -29.05
CA THR A 94 -17.07 -12.21 -28.85
C THR A 94 -17.54 -12.86 -27.56
N ARG A 95 -16.86 -13.92 -27.08
CA ARG A 95 -17.33 -14.72 -25.94
C ARG A 95 -16.58 -14.50 -24.65
N TYR A 96 -15.29 -14.19 -24.69
CA TYR A 96 -14.43 -14.26 -23.50
C TYR A 96 -13.74 -12.93 -23.17
N ALA A 97 -13.18 -12.22 -24.16
CA ALA A 97 -12.43 -10.98 -23.94
C ALA A 97 -13.22 -9.93 -23.14
N CYS A 98 -14.53 -9.80 -23.42
CA CYS A 98 -15.41 -8.86 -22.74
C CYS A 98 -15.67 -9.18 -21.26
N ARG A 99 -15.30 -10.37 -20.77
CA ARG A 99 -15.49 -10.77 -19.37
C ARG A 99 -14.31 -10.44 -18.48
N ILE A 100 -13.14 -10.20 -19.07
CA ILE A 100 -11.92 -9.91 -18.34
C ILE A 100 -12.04 -8.55 -17.67
N ARG A 101 -11.87 -8.52 -16.34
CA ARG A 101 -11.87 -7.31 -15.50
C ARG A 101 -10.53 -7.07 -14.86
N ASN A 102 -9.83 -8.15 -14.51
CA ASN A 102 -8.50 -8.13 -13.92
C ASN A 102 -7.54 -8.92 -14.81
N PHE A 103 -6.38 -8.34 -15.11
CA PHE A 103 -5.30 -9.06 -15.76
C PHE A 103 -4.02 -8.89 -14.95
N GLU A 104 -3.62 -9.99 -14.30
CA GLU A 104 -2.53 -10.09 -13.33
C GLU A 104 -1.54 -11.18 -13.75
N PRO A 105 -0.85 -11.01 -14.89
CA PRO A 105 0.04 -12.02 -15.44
C PRO A 105 1.15 -12.43 -14.46
N ILE A 106 1.12 -13.71 -14.06
CA ILE A 106 2.12 -14.33 -13.18
C ILE A 106 3.18 -15.01 -14.04
N VAL A 107 4.43 -14.60 -13.84
CA VAL A 107 5.58 -15.23 -14.46
C VAL A 107 6.13 -16.29 -13.51
N SER A 108 6.01 -17.56 -13.90
CA SER A 108 6.49 -18.69 -13.12
C SER A 108 7.16 -19.73 -14.02
N ALA A 109 8.04 -20.56 -13.45
CA ALA A 109 8.66 -21.65 -14.18
C ALA A 109 7.60 -22.63 -14.76
N GLY A 110 7.81 -23.07 -16.00
CA GLY A 110 6.87 -23.91 -16.74
C GLY A 110 5.74 -23.14 -17.44
N MET A 111 5.84 -21.81 -17.54
CA MET A 111 4.81 -21.01 -18.19
C MET A 111 4.78 -21.20 -19.72
N LYS A 112 3.60 -20.97 -20.30
CA LYS A 112 3.40 -20.81 -21.74
C LYS A 112 3.25 -19.33 -22.07
N MET A 113 4.08 -18.81 -22.96
CA MET A 113 4.08 -17.39 -23.30
C MET A 113 4.09 -17.19 -24.82
N LEU A 114 3.38 -16.17 -25.29
CA LEU A 114 3.36 -15.78 -26.71
C LEU A 114 4.68 -15.07 -27.05
N SER A 115 5.32 -15.41 -28.16
CA SER A 115 6.51 -14.70 -28.63
C SER A 115 6.20 -13.24 -28.99
N PRO A 116 7.20 -12.33 -29.02
CA PRO A 116 7.00 -10.96 -29.50
C PRO A 116 6.39 -10.89 -30.90
N ASP A 117 6.79 -11.80 -31.79
CA ASP A 117 6.26 -11.86 -33.15
C ASP A 117 4.80 -12.34 -33.16
N ALA A 118 4.43 -13.23 -32.23
CA ALA A 118 3.03 -13.63 -32.04
C ALA A 118 2.15 -12.49 -31.55
N LEU A 119 2.64 -11.69 -30.61
CA LEU A 119 1.92 -10.53 -30.13
C LEU A 119 1.79 -9.46 -31.20
N LEU A 120 2.83 -9.23 -32.02
CA LEU A 120 2.73 -8.34 -33.17
C LEU A 120 1.68 -8.82 -34.18
N ALA A 121 1.65 -10.12 -34.48
CA ALA A 121 0.67 -10.69 -35.39
C ALA A 121 -0.77 -10.54 -34.87
N LEU A 122 -0.98 -10.72 -33.56
CA LEU A 122 -2.27 -10.44 -32.90
C LEU A 122 -2.62 -8.94 -32.92
N GLN A 123 -1.62 -8.07 -32.83
CA GLN A 123 -1.81 -6.61 -32.94
C GLN A 123 -2.25 -6.20 -34.34
N ASN A 124 -1.67 -6.80 -35.38
CA ASN A 124 -2.14 -6.61 -36.75
C ASN A 124 -3.58 -7.12 -36.92
N ALA A 125 -3.87 -8.33 -36.43
CA ALA A 125 -5.19 -8.94 -36.53
C ALA A 125 -6.29 -8.22 -35.74
N THR A 126 -5.92 -7.31 -34.83
CA THR A 126 -6.83 -6.46 -34.05
C THR A 126 -6.80 -4.99 -34.50
N ASP A 127 -6.25 -4.70 -35.69
CA ASP A 127 -6.11 -3.36 -36.25
C ASP A 127 -5.45 -2.36 -35.27
N PHE A 128 -4.48 -2.85 -34.48
CA PHE A 128 -3.78 -2.08 -33.45
C PHE A 128 -4.71 -1.44 -32.42
N GLN A 129 -5.93 -1.97 -32.24
CA GLN A 129 -6.92 -1.42 -31.32
C GLN A 129 -6.52 -1.68 -29.86
N PRO A 130 -6.31 -0.64 -29.05
CA PRO A 130 -5.76 -0.83 -27.71
C PRO A 130 -6.82 -1.30 -26.73
N GLY A 131 -6.49 -2.34 -25.98
CA GLY A 131 -7.43 -3.11 -25.18
C GLY A 131 -8.32 -4.06 -25.99
N ALA A 132 -8.04 -4.32 -27.26
CA ALA A 132 -8.84 -5.26 -28.07
C ALA A 132 -8.98 -6.65 -27.43
N LEU A 133 -7.94 -7.13 -26.76
CA LEU A 133 -7.95 -8.46 -26.14
C LEU A 133 -8.60 -8.49 -24.74
N SER A 134 -8.95 -7.33 -24.18
CA SER A 134 -9.66 -7.19 -22.90
C SER A 134 -10.40 -5.84 -22.83
N PRO A 135 -11.45 -5.65 -23.65
CA PRO A 135 -12.07 -4.34 -23.89
C PRO A 135 -12.81 -3.75 -22.68
N GLN A 136 -13.02 -4.55 -21.64
CA GLN A 136 -13.68 -4.13 -20.40
C GLN A 136 -12.75 -4.27 -19.17
N LEU A 137 -11.44 -4.34 -19.40
CA LEU A 137 -10.43 -4.41 -18.36
C LEU A 137 -10.54 -3.21 -17.41
N LYS A 138 -10.50 -3.47 -16.11
CA LYS A 138 -10.58 -2.49 -15.03
C LYS A 138 -9.27 -2.37 -14.28
N HIS A 139 -8.70 -3.52 -13.91
CA HIS A 139 -7.47 -3.63 -13.17
C HIS A 139 -6.40 -4.29 -14.03
N PHE A 140 -5.26 -3.64 -14.19
CA PHE A 140 -4.12 -4.18 -14.91
C PHE A 140 -2.87 -4.17 -14.03
N GLN A 141 -2.20 -5.32 -13.93
CA GLN A 141 -0.85 -5.40 -13.38
C GLN A 141 0.17 -5.44 -14.51
N TRP A 142 1.05 -4.45 -14.52
CA TRP A 142 2.17 -4.37 -15.43
C TRP A 142 3.14 -5.51 -15.13
N ILE A 143 3.51 -6.25 -16.16
CA ILE A 143 4.40 -7.41 -16.00
C ILE A 143 5.79 -6.93 -15.61
N SER A 144 6.37 -7.51 -14.57
CA SER A 144 7.76 -7.29 -14.19
C SER A 144 8.70 -7.81 -15.30
N LEU A 145 9.38 -6.90 -16.00
CA LEU A 145 10.36 -7.28 -17.02
C LEU A 145 11.54 -8.05 -16.43
N LYS A 146 11.91 -7.80 -15.18
CA LYS A 146 12.94 -8.60 -14.48
C LYS A 146 12.51 -10.05 -14.37
N SER A 147 11.28 -10.31 -13.92
CA SER A 147 10.76 -11.68 -13.84
C SER A 147 10.71 -12.37 -15.20
N ILE A 148 10.41 -11.62 -16.28
CA ILE A 148 10.46 -12.15 -17.65
C ILE A 148 11.90 -12.41 -18.09
N ALA A 149 12.82 -11.50 -17.81
CA ALA A 149 14.23 -11.62 -18.16
C ALA A 149 14.85 -12.85 -17.46
N ASP A 150 14.56 -13.01 -16.17
CA ASP A 150 14.98 -14.16 -15.36
C ASP A 150 14.41 -15.49 -15.88
N GLY A 151 13.28 -15.48 -16.60
CA GLY A 151 12.61 -16.68 -17.12
C GLY A 151 12.83 -16.98 -18.60
N LEU A 152 12.98 -15.95 -19.44
CA LEU A 152 12.97 -16.02 -20.91
C LEU A 152 14.07 -15.18 -21.59
N GLY A 153 14.89 -14.47 -20.82
CA GLY A 153 16.00 -13.64 -21.30
C GLY A 153 15.66 -12.17 -21.54
N ASP A 154 16.68 -11.31 -21.43
CA ASP A 154 16.56 -9.84 -21.52
C ASP A 154 16.01 -9.34 -22.87
N GLU A 155 16.38 -9.99 -23.97
CA GLU A 155 15.89 -9.62 -25.30
C GLU A 155 14.37 -9.81 -25.39
N PHE A 156 13.88 -10.93 -24.85
CA PHE A 156 12.46 -11.23 -24.81
C PHE A 156 11.72 -10.17 -23.99
N ALA A 157 12.20 -9.90 -22.76
CA ALA A 157 11.60 -8.94 -21.84
C ALA A 157 11.47 -7.55 -22.46
N ARG A 158 12.54 -7.05 -23.09
CA ARG A 158 12.54 -5.72 -23.74
C ARG A 158 11.48 -5.58 -24.81
N ARG A 159 11.29 -6.61 -25.65
CA ARG A 159 10.31 -6.58 -26.75
C ARG A 159 8.87 -6.70 -26.24
N LEU A 160 8.63 -7.41 -25.14
CA LEU A 160 7.28 -7.68 -24.66
C LEU A 160 6.51 -6.41 -24.26
N SER A 161 7.19 -5.45 -23.63
CA SER A 161 6.57 -4.22 -23.11
C SER A 161 5.73 -3.47 -24.14
N SER A 162 6.14 -3.48 -25.41
CA SER A 162 5.48 -2.76 -26.51
C SER A 162 4.07 -3.29 -26.83
N TYR A 163 3.78 -4.54 -26.46
CA TYR A 163 2.52 -5.21 -26.77
C TYR A 163 1.49 -5.16 -25.64
N VAL A 164 1.83 -4.56 -24.49
CA VAL A 164 0.90 -4.38 -23.36
C VAL A 164 -0.39 -3.64 -23.77
N THR A 165 -0.28 -2.75 -24.76
CA THR A 165 -1.41 -1.99 -25.31
C THR A 165 -2.51 -2.86 -25.93
N LEU A 166 -2.24 -4.12 -26.29
CA LEU A 166 -3.27 -5.09 -26.71
C LEU A 166 -4.34 -5.35 -25.63
N PHE A 167 -3.94 -5.27 -24.36
CA PHE A 167 -4.79 -5.58 -23.21
C PHE A 167 -5.27 -4.29 -22.52
N VAL A 168 -4.43 -3.26 -22.49
CA VAL A 168 -4.72 -2.01 -21.79
C VAL A 168 -5.50 -1.05 -22.68
N GLY A 169 -6.81 -0.97 -22.44
CA GLY A 169 -7.72 -0.04 -23.09
C GLY A 169 -8.14 1.13 -22.19
N LYS A 170 -8.99 2.02 -22.72
CA LYS A 170 -9.52 3.21 -22.02
C LYS A 170 -10.34 2.91 -20.76
N THR A 171 -10.79 1.67 -20.58
CA THR A 171 -11.68 1.25 -19.48
C THR A 171 -10.95 1.01 -18.17
N VAL A 172 -9.62 0.91 -18.22
CA VAL A 172 -8.76 0.67 -17.05
C VAL A 172 -8.85 1.85 -16.11
N ASP A 173 -9.24 1.58 -14.87
CA ASP A 173 -9.33 2.55 -13.80
C ASP A 173 -8.33 2.26 -12.66
N SER A 174 -7.65 1.11 -12.69
CA SER A 174 -6.61 0.75 -11.73
C SER A 174 -5.40 0.14 -12.44
N LEU A 175 -4.23 0.69 -12.17
CA LEU A 175 -2.97 0.26 -12.77
C LEU A 175 -1.94 -0.01 -11.69
N ASN A 176 -1.38 -1.21 -11.68
CA ASN A 176 -0.28 -1.61 -10.82
C ASN A 176 1.00 -1.77 -11.63
N LEU A 177 1.93 -0.85 -11.46
CA LEU A 177 3.23 -0.85 -12.08
C LEU A 177 4.22 -1.58 -11.16
N SER A 178 4.79 -2.66 -11.68
CA SER A 178 5.88 -3.40 -11.03
C SER A 178 7.17 -3.07 -11.76
N TYR A 179 7.98 -2.18 -11.19
CA TYR A 179 9.25 -1.74 -11.79
C TYR A 179 10.43 -2.54 -11.27
N ALA A 180 11.37 -2.81 -12.17
CA ALA A 180 12.72 -3.24 -11.83
C ALA A 180 13.73 -2.15 -12.23
N ASP A 181 14.89 -2.17 -11.58
CA ASP A 181 16.00 -1.22 -11.79
C ASP A 181 16.47 -1.14 -13.26
N THR A 182 16.25 -2.21 -14.02
CA THR A 182 16.67 -2.36 -15.41
C THR A 182 15.68 -1.78 -16.43
N SER A 183 14.78 -0.89 -16.02
CA SER A 183 13.75 -0.32 -16.91
C SER A 183 14.40 0.43 -18.08
N THR A 184 14.18 -0.06 -19.30
CA THR A 184 14.77 0.55 -20.50
C THR A 184 14.06 1.87 -20.85
N PRO A 185 14.74 2.84 -21.50
CA PRO A 185 14.08 4.06 -22.00
C PRO A 185 12.87 3.78 -22.90
N LEU A 186 12.90 2.66 -23.63
CA LEU A 186 11.79 2.20 -24.46
C LEU A 186 10.58 1.82 -23.61
N GLU A 187 10.77 1.00 -22.58
CA GLU A 187 9.70 0.61 -21.65
C GLU A 187 9.06 1.86 -21.01
N MET A 188 9.87 2.77 -20.49
CA MET A 188 9.37 4.01 -19.90
C MET A 188 8.56 4.86 -20.87
N SER A 189 8.95 4.85 -22.15
CA SER A 189 8.19 5.52 -23.21
C SER A 189 6.85 4.84 -23.47
N VAL A 190 6.79 3.50 -23.43
CA VAL A 190 5.55 2.72 -23.57
C VAL A 190 4.61 2.92 -22.37
N VAL A 191 5.13 2.89 -21.14
CA VAL A 191 4.32 3.14 -19.95
C VAL A 191 3.76 4.56 -20.00
N ARG A 192 4.60 5.57 -20.29
CA ARG A 192 4.16 6.96 -20.42
C ARG A 192 3.10 7.12 -21.51
N TYR A 193 3.29 6.48 -22.67
CA TYR A 193 2.30 6.49 -23.75
C TYR A 193 0.97 5.86 -23.30
N THR A 194 1.03 4.73 -22.59
CA THR A 194 -0.15 4.02 -22.10
C THR A 194 -0.92 4.87 -21.08
N LEU A 195 -0.22 5.44 -20.09
CA LEU A 195 -0.81 6.30 -19.07
C LEU A 195 -1.56 7.51 -19.64
N LYS A 196 -0.99 8.16 -20.66
CA LYS A 196 -1.66 9.29 -21.36
C LYS A 196 -2.99 8.92 -22.01
N ARG A 197 -3.27 7.62 -22.19
CA ARG A 197 -4.48 7.09 -22.83
C ARG A 197 -5.48 6.49 -21.87
N LEU A 198 -5.25 6.60 -20.56
CA LEU A 198 -6.13 6.13 -19.51
C LEU A 198 -6.88 7.32 -18.86
N PRO A 199 -7.86 7.93 -19.55
CA PRO A 199 -8.55 9.12 -19.03
C PRO A 199 -9.35 8.82 -17.75
N HIS A 200 -9.67 7.55 -17.50
CA HIS A 200 -10.47 7.10 -16.36
C HIS A 200 -9.62 6.49 -15.24
N LEU A 201 -8.29 6.63 -15.27
CA LEU A 201 -7.44 6.08 -14.22
C LEU A 201 -7.75 6.73 -12.87
N LYS A 202 -8.20 5.91 -11.92
CA LYS A 202 -8.49 6.28 -10.53
C LYS A 202 -7.44 5.82 -9.56
N GLN A 203 -6.79 4.69 -9.83
CA GLN A 203 -5.80 4.11 -8.94
C GLN A 203 -4.49 3.87 -9.69
N LEU A 204 -3.41 4.38 -9.12
CA LEU A 204 -2.04 4.13 -9.57
C LEU A 204 -1.27 3.52 -8.42
N LEU A 205 -0.73 2.33 -8.64
CA LEU A 205 0.08 1.62 -7.68
C LEU A 205 1.45 1.41 -8.32
N SER A 206 2.51 1.88 -7.69
CA SER A 206 3.90 1.55 -7.98
C SER A 206 4.38 0.82 -6.76
N LEU A 207 4.49 -0.51 -6.86
CA LEU A 207 4.95 -1.35 -5.77
C LEU A 207 6.39 -1.79 -6.05
N PRO A 208 7.26 -1.82 -5.03
CA PRO A 208 8.66 -2.07 -5.28
C PRO A 208 8.81 -3.56 -5.54
N PHE A 209 9.36 -3.93 -6.71
CA PHE A 209 10.01 -5.23 -6.84
C PHE A 209 11.35 -5.18 -6.08
N HIS A 210 12.01 -6.33 -5.88
CA HIS A 210 13.12 -6.58 -4.93
C HIS A 210 14.27 -5.57 -4.82
N ASP A 211 14.33 -4.57 -5.68
CA ASP A 211 15.47 -3.66 -5.83
C ASP A 211 15.12 -2.18 -5.55
N GLY A 212 13.89 -1.85 -5.16
CA GLY A 212 13.55 -0.52 -4.59
C GLY A 212 13.78 0.68 -5.52
N THR A 213 13.48 0.55 -6.82
CA THR A 213 13.69 1.66 -7.74
C THR A 213 12.52 2.64 -7.80
N PRO A 214 12.81 3.96 -7.77
CA PRO A 214 11.80 4.98 -7.85
C PRO A 214 11.04 4.97 -9.17
N LEU A 215 9.76 5.26 -9.07
CA LEU A 215 8.98 5.68 -10.22
C LEU A 215 9.63 6.95 -10.81
N PRO A 216 10.04 6.95 -12.10
CA PRO A 216 10.70 8.12 -12.65
C PRO A 216 9.79 9.35 -12.54
N GLU A 217 10.30 10.42 -11.92
CA GLU A 217 9.55 11.64 -11.63
C GLU A 217 8.90 12.23 -12.89
N SER A 218 9.59 12.11 -14.03
CA SER A 218 9.07 12.54 -15.33
C SER A 218 7.75 11.88 -15.71
N LEU A 219 7.49 10.67 -15.25
CA LEU A 219 6.25 9.94 -15.54
C LEU A 219 5.09 10.44 -14.67
N VAL A 220 5.34 10.75 -13.40
CA VAL A 220 4.35 11.36 -12.51
C VAL A 220 3.95 12.74 -13.01
N THR A 221 4.92 13.57 -13.39
CA THR A 221 4.71 14.98 -13.77
C THR A 221 4.23 15.18 -15.21
N SER A 222 4.52 14.27 -16.15
CA SER A 222 4.15 14.43 -17.57
C SER A 222 2.74 13.96 -17.95
N VAL A 223 2.01 13.36 -17.01
CA VAL A 223 0.66 12.81 -17.23
C VAL A 223 -0.35 13.67 -16.48
N LYS A 224 -1.50 13.93 -17.12
CA LYS A 224 -2.65 14.57 -16.48
C LYS A 224 -3.46 13.53 -15.73
N TRP A 225 -3.63 13.72 -14.44
CA TRP A 225 -4.28 12.77 -13.53
C TRP A 225 -5.63 13.29 -13.03
N ASP A 226 -6.49 13.73 -13.94
CA ASP A 226 -7.74 14.44 -13.61
C ASP A 226 -8.71 13.59 -12.77
N ASN A 227 -8.61 12.26 -12.86
CA ASN A 227 -9.47 11.31 -12.17
C ASN A 227 -8.74 10.47 -11.11
N LEU A 228 -7.47 10.74 -10.82
CA LEU A 228 -6.71 9.93 -9.87
C LEU A 228 -7.19 10.17 -8.43
N GLU A 229 -7.64 9.11 -7.79
CA GLU A 229 -8.18 9.08 -6.43
C GLU A 229 -7.21 8.42 -5.44
N ILE A 230 -6.48 7.40 -5.88
CA ILE A 230 -5.54 6.64 -5.05
C ILE A 230 -4.19 6.56 -5.76
N ALA A 231 -3.14 7.00 -5.07
CA ALA A 231 -1.76 6.85 -5.52
C ALA A 231 -0.97 6.10 -4.45
N VAL A 232 -0.38 4.96 -4.79
CA VAL A 232 0.63 4.28 -3.98
C VAL A 232 1.92 4.36 -4.78
N LEU A 233 2.91 5.10 -4.30
CA LEU A 233 4.14 5.37 -5.03
C LEU A 233 5.33 4.87 -4.23
N THR A 234 6.30 4.27 -4.92
CA THR A 234 7.59 3.90 -4.33
C THR A 234 8.63 4.94 -4.68
N ASP A 235 9.40 5.31 -3.66
CA ASP A 235 10.54 6.22 -3.71
C ASP A 235 10.18 7.57 -4.38
N ALA A 236 8.99 8.09 -4.05
CA ALA A 236 8.48 9.33 -4.63
C ALA A 236 9.30 10.54 -4.19
N ARG A 237 9.89 11.25 -5.16
CA ARG A 237 10.66 12.48 -4.93
C ARG A 237 9.78 13.68 -4.60
N VAL A 238 10.35 14.67 -3.92
CA VAL A 238 9.71 15.93 -3.47
C VAL A 238 8.92 16.63 -4.58
N ARG A 239 9.48 16.72 -5.78
CA ARG A 239 8.82 17.38 -6.92
C ARG A 239 7.54 16.68 -7.35
N SER A 240 7.46 15.36 -7.16
CA SER A 240 6.23 14.60 -7.39
C SER A 240 5.13 15.04 -6.41
N PHE A 241 5.45 15.40 -5.17
CA PHE A 241 4.45 15.88 -4.21
C PHE A 241 3.74 17.13 -4.70
N ARG A 242 4.47 18.09 -5.27
CA ARG A 242 3.85 19.32 -5.76
C ARG A 242 2.82 19.02 -6.84
N HIS A 243 3.14 18.09 -7.74
CA HIS A 243 2.22 17.64 -8.78
C HIS A 243 1.03 16.88 -8.17
N LEU A 244 1.28 15.93 -7.27
CA LEU A 244 0.24 15.14 -6.59
C LEU A 244 -0.69 16.01 -5.74
N ALA A 245 -0.16 17.05 -5.09
CA ALA A 245 -0.93 18.03 -4.34
C ALA A 245 -1.91 18.78 -5.24
N SER A 246 -1.52 19.08 -6.48
CA SER A 246 -2.40 19.75 -7.44
C SER A 246 -3.58 18.90 -7.93
N LEU A 247 -3.62 17.60 -7.59
CA LEU A 247 -4.65 16.69 -8.10
C LEU A 247 -5.98 16.89 -7.36
N PRO A 248 -7.05 17.26 -8.07
CA PRO A 248 -8.29 17.70 -7.43
C PRO A 248 -9.08 16.56 -6.80
N ARG A 249 -8.79 15.30 -7.15
CA ARG A 249 -9.54 14.11 -6.70
C ARG A 249 -8.72 13.14 -5.87
N LEU A 250 -7.43 13.42 -5.64
CA LEU A 250 -6.57 12.52 -4.90
C LEU A 250 -7.03 12.46 -3.45
N ARG A 251 -7.54 11.30 -3.04
CA ARG A 251 -8.07 11.00 -1.70
C ARG A 251 -7.09 10.21 -0.87
N GLU A 252 -6.30 9.34 -1.49
CA GLU A 252 -5.34 8.49 -0.78
C GLU A 252 -3.97 8.57 -1.46
N LEU A 253 -2.94 8.91 -0.69
CA LEU A 253 -1.55 8.95 -1.12
C LEU A 253 -0.71 8.08 -0.19
N SER A 254 -0.20 6.95 -0.66
CA SER A 254 0.80 6.15 0.05
C SER A 254 2.15 6.32 -0.63
N MET A 255 3.20 6.55 0.14
CA MET A 255 4.56 6.65 -0.33
C MET A 255 5.37 5.60 0.41
N LEU A 256 6.04 4.75 -0.34
CA LEU A 256 6.85 3.66 0.15
C LEU A 256 8.31 4.05 -0.11
N ASN A 257 9.21 3.94 0.87
CA ASN A 257 10.65 4.17 0.75
C ASN A 257 11.08 5.51 0.12
N PRO A 258 10.50 6.67 0.48
CA PRO A 258 10.91 7.95 -0.10
C PRO A 258 12.43 8.20 0.00
N GLU A 259 13.08 8.38 -1.14
CA GLU A 259 14.50 8.74 -1.23
C GLU A 259 14.72 10.10 -0.54
N THR A 260 15.58 10.13 0.48
CA THR A 260 15.98 11.37 1.17
C THR A 260 17.39 11.82 0.80
N SER A 261 18.02 11.20 -0.19
CA SER A 261 19.47 11.30 -0.41
C SER A 261 19.92 12.53 -1.20
N GLU A 262 19.02 13.22 -1.89
CA GLU A 262 19.36 14.47 -2.56
C GLU A 262 19.07 15.65 -1.62
N ILE A 263 20.13 16.37 -1.23
CA ILE A 263 20.10 17.65 -0.51
C ILE A 263 19.40 18.68 -1.41
N GLU A 264 18.10 18.55 -1.64
CA GLU A 264 17.31 19.64 -2.20
C GLU A 264 17.22 20.74 -1.13
N PRO A 265 17.25 22.02 -1.54
CA PRO A 265 17.13 23.14 -0.60
C PRO A 265 15.86 22.97 0.23
N HIS A 266 15.97 23.23 1.54
CA HIS A 266 14.87 23.07 2.49
C HIS A 266 13.55 23.61 1.91
N PRO A 267 12.43 22.86 2.07
CA PRO A 267 11.15 23.17 1.43
C PRO A 267 10.59 24.56 1.77
N GLY A 268 11.10 25.22 2.82
CA GLY A 268 10.75 26.59 3.19
C GLY A 268 10.98 27.66 2.11
N ASN A 269 11.80 27.37 1.08
CA ASN A 269 12.03 28.29 -0.03
C ASN A 269 11.14 28.04 -1.26
N LEU A 270 10.34 26.97 -1.26
CA LEU A 270 9.48 26.65 -2.40
C LEU A 270 8.16 27.43 -2.28
N PRO A 271 7.67 28.05 -3.38
CA PRO A 271 6.38 28.72 -3.36
C PRO A 271 5.27 27.70 -3.04
N ARG A 272 4.48 27.99 -2.01
CA ARG A 272 3.34 27.16 -1.60
C ARG A 272 2.40 26.98 -2.81
N PRO A 273 1.99 25.74 -3.13
CA PRO A 273 1.04 25.52 -4.21
C PRO A 273 -0.28 26.24 -3.90
N VAL A 274 -0.88 26.84 -4.91
CA VAL A 274 -2.08 27.69 -4.79
C VAL A 274 -3.27 26.92 -4.21
N SER A 275 -3.33 25.60 -4.40
CA SER A 275 -4.48 24.79 -4.00
C SER A 275 -4.21 23.73 -2.93
N GLY A 276 -2.96 23.41 -2.58
CA GLY A 276 -2.64 22.29 -1.67
C GLY A 276 -3.37 20.99 -2.03
N PHE A 277 -3.33 20.00 -1.14
CA PHE A 277 -4.13 18.77 -1.30
C PHE A 277 -5.61 19.01 -0.92
N VAL A 278 -6.45 19.38 -1.89
CA VAL A 278 -7.86 19.76 -1.64
C VAL A 278 -8.79 18.60 -1.24
N SER A 279 -8.51 17.39 -1.73
CA SER A 279 -9.39 16.22 -1.57
C SER A 279 -8.74 15.10 -0.75
N LEU A 280 -7.52 15.30 -0.28
CA LEU A 280 -6.74 14.24 0.32
C LEU A 280 -7.29 13.91 1.70
N GLN A 281 -7.61 12.63 1.86
CA GLN A 281 -8.16 12.08 3.08
C GLN A 281 -7.09 11.26 3.79
N ARG A 282 -6.36 10.41 3.07
CA ARG A 282 -5.32 9.54 3.63
C ARG A 282 -3.95 9.85 3.05
N VAL A 283 -2.95 9.96 3.91
CA VAL A 283 -1.55 9.84 3.54
C VAL A 283 -0.96 8.61 4.23
N THR A 284 -0.07 7.90 3.59
CA THR A 284 0.73 6.87 4.24
C THR A 284 2.14 7.07 3.76
N TYR A 285 3.10 6.98 4.67
CA TYR A 285 4.51 7.20 4.45
C TYR A 285 5.21 6.01 5.10
N ALA A 286 5.44 4.94 4.35
CA ALA A 286 6.06 3.72 4.86
C ALA A 286 7.48 3.57 4.33
N CYS A 287 8.40 3.00 5.09
CA CYS A 287 9.77 2.68 4.68
C CYS A 287 10.02 1.17 4.57
N ASP A 288 8.96 0.35 4.45
CA ASP A 288 9.08 -1.06 4.05
C ASP A 288 7.75 -1.61 3.50
N ARG A 289 7.78 -2.78 2.84
CA ARG A 289 6.66 -3.46 2.17
C ARG A 289 5.54 -3.78 3.16
N PHE A 290 4.33 -3.25 2.92
CA PHE A 290 3.20 -3.44 3.83
C PHE A 290 1.93 -4.00 3.18
N SER A 291 1.11 -4.68 3.98
CA SER A 291 -0.23 -5.17 3.67
C SER A 291 -1.30 -4.08 3.91
N ARG A 292 -2.20 -3.87 2.94
CA ARG A 292 -3.20 -2.80 2.99
C ARG A 292 -4.09 -2.88 4.25
N SER A 293 -4.24 -1.77 4.95
CA SER A 293 -5.25 -1.57 6.01
C SER A 293 -6.43 -0.74 5.46
N SER A 294 -7.64 -1.02 5.93
CA SER A 294 -8.90 -0.44 5.43
C SER A 294 -9.20 0.98 5.95
N SER A 295 -9.54 1.86 5.01
CA SER A 295 -10.43 3.05 5.07
C SER A 295 -10.47 3.95 6.32
N PHE A 296 -9.63 5.01 6.38
CA PHE A 296 -9.80 6.24 7.18
C PHE A 296 -9.12 7.48 6.56
N THR A 297 -9.48 8.68 7.03
CA THR A 297 -8.80 9.97 6.73
C THR A 297 -7.54 10.11 7.61
N ALA A 298 -6.48 9.35 7.32
CA ALA A 298 -5.32 9.16 8.20
C ALA A 298 -3.97 9.47 7.53
N ILE A 299 -3.02 10.10 8.21
CA ILE A 299 -1.59 10.00 7.90
C ILE A 299 -1.04 8.76 8.61
N GLY A 300 -0.22 7.95 7.95
CA GLY A 300 0.38 6.74 8.53
C GLY A 300 1.88 6.70 8.25
N PHE A 301 2.75 7.05 9.18
CA PHE A 301 4.19 6.82 9.04
C PHE A 301 4.50 5.38 9.45
N LYS A 302 5.24 4.61 8.65
CA LYS A 302 5.63 3.24 8.99
C LYS A 302 7.10 3.02 8.74
N PHE A 303 7.84 2.38 9.65
CA PHE A 303 9.25 1.99 9.42
C PHE A 303 10.26 3.13 9.17
N CYS A 304 9.93 4.39 9.52
CA CYS A 304 10.78 5.53 9.18
C CYS A 304 11.93 5.75 10.18
N THR A 305 13.07 6.22 9.68
CA THR A 305 14.10 6.86 10.52
C THR A 305 13.61 8.22 11.05
N PRO A 306 14.16 8.74 12.17
CA PRO A 306 13.87 10.08 12.67
C PRO A 306 13.95 11.18 11.62
N TYR A 307 15.00 11.12 10.79
CA TYR A 307 15.19 12.07 9.71
C TYR A 307 14.06 11.99 8.67
N GLN A 308 13.68 10.79 8.25
CA GLN A 308 12.57 10.57 7.32
C GLN A 308 11.22 10.99 7.90
N LEU A 309 11.00 10.74 9.19
CA LEU A 309 9.79 11.20 9.88
C LEU A 309 9.73 12.72 9.87
N ARG A 310 10.81 13.40 10.27
CA ARG A 310 10.89 14.86 10.29
C ARG A 310 10.67 15.47 8.91
N GLU A 311 11.37 14.97 7.90
CA GLU A 311 11.16 15.40 6.50
C GLU A 311 9.71 15.17 6.08
N GLY A 312 9.18 13.97 6.32
CA GLY A 312 7.80 13.62 6.01
C GLY A 312 6.79 14.53 6.72
N LEU A 313 7.00 14.86 7.99
CA LEU A 313 6.19 15.82 8.74
C LEU A 313 6.27 17.22 8.12
N VAL A 314 7.45 17.68 7.71
CA VAL A 314 7.61 18.96 7.02
C VAL A 314 6.84 18.99 5.69
N TYR A 315 6.85 17.90 4.91
CA TYR A 315 6.04 17.81 3.68
C TYR A 315 4.54 17.82 3.98
N VAL A 316 4.13 17.04 4.97
CA VAL A 316 2.74 17.00 5.43
C VAL A 316 2.29 18.38 5.88
N GLN A 317 3.09 19.09 6.67
CA GLN A 317 2.85 20.46 7.11
C GLN A 317 2.75 21.46 5.95
N THR A 318 3.63 21.32 4.95
CA THR A 318 3.75 22.27 3.85
C THR A 318 2.61 22.13 2.83
N TYR A 319 2.14 20.91 2.59
CA TYR A 319 1.26 20.60 1.47
C TYR A 319 -0.16 20.20 1.87
N LEU A 320 -0.38 19.65 3.07
CA LEU A 320 -1.71 19.27 3.51
C LEU A 320 -2.49 20.46 4.04
N ASN A 321 -3.80 20.43 3.83
CA ASN A 321 -4.69 21.33 4.53
C ASN A 321 -4.79 20.88 6.00
N PRO A 322 -4.32 21.69 6.96
CA PRO A 322 -4.37 21.35 8.38
C PRO A 322 -5.80 21.23 8.91
N GLU A 323 -6.78 21.86 8.25
CA GLU A 323 -8.18 21.84 8.67
C GLU A 323 -8.86 20.50 8.37
N THR A 324 -8.43 19.79 7.32
CA THR A 324 -9.06 18.54 6.87
C THR A 324 -8.46 17.29 7.51
N LEU A 325 -7.30 17.42 8.15
CA LEU A 325 -6.58 16.28 8.70
C LEU A 325 -7.17 15.85 10.05
N THR A 326 -7.76 14.65 10.08
CA THR A 326 -8.40 14.14 11.31
C THR A 326 -7.64 13.02 12.01
N ARG A 327 -6.70 12.33 11.35
CA ARG A 327 -5.94 11.22 11.96
C ARG A 327 -4.48 11.25 11.54
N VAL A 328 -3.58 11.08 12.50
CA VAL A 328 -2.15 10.88 12.33
C VAL A 328 -1.78 9.60 13.08
N GLN A 329 -1.13 8.68 12.40
CA GLN A 329 -0.63 7.43 12.90
C GLN A 329 0.83 7.34 12.48
N ILE A 330 1.70 6.97 13.41
CA ILE A 330 3.14 6.79 13.27
C ILE A 330 3.39 5.41 13.89
N ASP A 331 3.42 4.38 13.05
CA ASP A 331 3.85 3.04 13.41
C ASP A 331 5.36 2.95 13.25
N GLU A 332 6.10 3.09 14.33
CA GLU A 332 7.56 3.04 14.28
C GLU A 332 8.06 1.66 13.80
N CYS A 333 9.17 1.57 13.06
CA CYS A 333 9.93 0.32 13.03
C CYS A 333 11.40 0.58 13.23
N ILE A 334 11.86 0.24 14.43
CA ILE A 334 13.26 -0.08 14.68
C ILE A 334 13.39 -1.59 14.56
N ARG A 335 13.53 -2.08 13.33
CA ARG A 335 14.53 -3.13 13.12
C ARG A 335 15.62 -2.45 12.34
N ALA A 336 16.77 -2.21 12.99
CA ALA A 336 18.00 -2.00 12.24
C ALA A 336 18.12 -3.20 11.31
N TYR A 337 17.76 -3.03 10.03
CA TYR A 337 18.11 -3.98 9.01
C TYR A 337 19.62 -3.88 8.90
N ARG A 338 20.34 -4.64 9.73
CA ARG A 338 21.71 -5.00 9.41
C ARG A 338 21.58 -5.85 8.15
N PRO A 339 22.08 -5.43 6.97
CA PRO A 339 22.41 -6.43 5.97
C PRO A 339 23.28 -7.48 6.68
N ALA A 340 23.04 -8.77 6.42
CA ALA A 340 23.88 -9.82 6.99
C ALA A 340 25.34 -9.41 6.75
N PRO A 341 26.18 -9.32 7.81
CA PRO A 341 27.54 -8.83 7.67
C PRO A 341 28.24 -9.64 6.58
N GLN A 342 28.85 -8.94 5.61
CA GLN A 342 29.43 -9.60 4.43
C GLN A 342 30.68 -10.40 4.83
N SER A 343 31.24 -10.15 6.02
CA SER A 343 32.31 -10.92 6.64
C SER A 343 32.17 -10.97 8.17
N MET A 344 32.82 -11.97 8.79
CA MET A 344 32.85 -12.14 10.25
C MET A 344 33.65 -11.03 10.97
N GLU A 345 34.44 -10.25 10.23
CA GLU A 345 35.35 -9.24 10.76
C GLU A 345 34.64 -7.89 11.00
N GLU A 346 33.55 -7.57 10.28
CA GLU A 346 32.70 -6.39 10.53
C GLU A 346 31.92 -6.44 11.87
N LEU A 347 31.89 -7.61 12.53
CA LEU A 347 31.15 -7.83 13.77
C LEU A 347 31.87 -7.30 15.03
N ILE A 348 33.15 -6.93 14.96
CA ILE A 348 33.99 -6.73 16.16
C ILE A 348 34.24 -5.24 16.52
N GLU A 349 34.00 -4.27 15.63
CA GLU A 349 34.42 -2.87 15.87
C GLU A 349 33.37 -1.78 15.61
N THR A 350 32.07 -2.11 15.57
CA THR A 350 31.04 -1.06 15.45
C THR A 350 30.49 -0.69 16.83
N ASP A 351 30.93 0.46 17.34
CA ASP A 351 30.22 1.23 18.38
C ASP A 351 28.73 1.20 18.06
N HIS A 352 27.93 0.76 19.02
CA HIS A 352 26.48 0.75 18.88
C HIS A 352 26.01 2.16 18.53
N PRO A 353 25.38 2.43 17.37
CA PRO A 353 24.72 3.69 17.17
C PRO A 353 23.68 3.79 18.28
N ASP A 354 23.83 4.79 19.15
CA ASP A 354 22.88 5.10 20.19
C ASP A 354 21.46 5.06 19.60
N PRO A 355 20.50 4.34 20.20
CA PRO A 355 19.14 4.34 19.70
C PRO A 355 18.66 5.79 19.62
N ILE A 356 18.38 6.25 18.40
CA ILE A 356 18.05 7.65 18.15
C ILE A 356 16.76 7.95 18.89
N ASP A 357 16.82 8.94 19.78
CA ASP A 357 15.66 9.44 20.50
C ASP A 357 14.72 10.13 19.50
N LEU A 358 13.68 9.42 19.10
CA LEU A 358 12.63 9.86 18.19
C LEU A 358 11.63 10.82 18.85
N GLN A 359 11.86 11.18 20.11
CA GLN A 359 11.03 12.14 20.83
C GLN A 359 11.80 13.45 21.11
N PRO A 360 12.20 14.24 20.09
CA PRO A 360 12.44 15.64 20.35
C PRO A 360 11.09 16.23 20.79
N LEU A 361 10.95 16.48 22.10
CA LEU A 361 9.81 17.14 22.75
C LEU A 361 9.23 18.31 21.93
N HIS A 362 10.10 19.04 21.23
CA HIS A 362 9.73 20.16 20.37
C HIS A 362 8.74 19.80 19.26
N GLU A 363 8.80 18.59 18.69
CA GLU A 363 7.91 18.21 17.57
C GLU A 363 6.47 17.95 18.03
N ILE A 364 6.29 17.41 19.24
CA ILE A 364 4.95 17.14 19.79
C ILE A 364 4.25 18.43 20.19
N GLU A 365 5.00 19.41 20.69
CA GLU A 365 4.47 20.74 21.02
C GLU A 365 4.00 21.52 19.79
N GLU A 366 4.52 21.21 18.60
CA GLU A 366 4.07 21.80 17.34
C GLU A 366 2.80 21.15 16.78
N ILE A 367 2.47 19.92 17.17
CA ILE A 367 1.29 19.19 16.66
C ILE A 367 0.01 19.99 16.82
N PRO A 368 -0.34 20.57 17.99
CA PRO A 368 -1.59 21.32 18.14
C PRO A 368 -1.64 22.59 17.29
N ASN A 369 -0.50 23.27 17.13
CA ASN A 369 -0.42 24.47 16.30
C ASN A 369 -0.59 24.13 14.82
N THR A 370 -0.11 22.95 14.44
CA THR A 370 -0.14 22.48 13.06
C THR A 370 -1.50 21.88 12.68
N TRP A 371 -2.08 21.05 13.56
CA TRP A 371 -3.28 20.26 13.30
C TRP A 371 -4.29 20.38 14.45
N PRO A 372 -4.90 21.57 14.62
CA PRO A 372 -5.80 21.82 15.75
C PRO A 372 -7.06 20.94 15.76
N ASN A 373 -7.43 20.36 14.61
CA ASN A 373 -8.62 19.53 14.44
C ASN A 373 -8.35 18.01 14.52
N LEU A 374 -7.16 17.62 15.02
CA LEU A 374 -6.76 16.21 15.07
C LEU A 374 -7.68 15.41 16.01
N ARG A 375 -8.24 14.30 15.50
CA ARG A 375 -9.12 13.38 16.25
C ARG A 375 -8.43 12.10 16.68
N VAL A 376 -7.42 11.64 15.94
CA VAL A 376 -6.67 10.42 16.27
C VAL A 376 -5.19 10.72 16.13
N LEU A 377 -4.41 10.48 17.18
CA LEU A 377 -2.96 10.60 17.19
C LEU A 377 -2.37 9.32 17.76
N ILE A 378 -1.71 8.51 16.94
CA ILE A 378 -1.07 7.26 17.38
C ILE A 378 0.41 7.37 17.06
N VAL A 379 1.26 7.44 18.07
CA VAL A 379 2.72 7.47 18.00
C VAL A 379 3.23 6.39 18.95
N LEU A 380 3.21 5.14 18.48
CA LEU A 380 3.57 3.98 19.28
C LEU A 380 4.75 3.24 18.64
N PRO A 381 5.77 2.87 19.43
CA PRO A 381 6.83 2.00 18.95
C PRO A 381 6.29 0.61 18.61
N SER A 382 6.71 0.04 17.47
CA SER A 382 6.43 -1.38 17.20
C SER A 382 7.27 -2.34 18.08
N VAL A 383 8.35 -1.85 18.70
CA VAL A 383 9.25 -2.69 19.53
C VAL A 383 9.13 -2.27 21.00
N PRO A 384 8.59 -3.12 21.88
CA PRO A 384 8.28 -2.76 23.26
C PRO A 384 9.50 -2.63 24.21
N ASN A 385 10.73 -2.78 23.71
CA ASN A 385 11.90 -3.05 24.56
C ASN A 385 13.05 -2.03 24.42
N SER A 386 12.77 -0.75 24.15
CA SER A 386 13.82 0.24 24.35
C SER A 386 14.11 0.36 25.86
N PRO A 387 15.36 0.20 26.32
CA PRO A 387 15.71 0.36 27.73
C PRO A 387 15.68 1.83 28.18
N ARG A 388 15.52 2.78 27.25
CA ARG A 388 15.45 4.21 27.56
C ARG A 388 14.04 4.58 28.00
N LEU A 389 13.95 5.43 29.02
CA LEU A 389 12.70 6.07 29.40
C LEU A 389 12.26 7.01 28.26
N PRO A 390 10.97 7.05 27.90
CA PRO A 390 10.45 8.07 26.99
C PRO A 390 10.76 9.47 27.50
N SER A 391 11.09 10.40 26.61
CA SER A 391 11.31 11.81 26.99
C SER A 391 9.98 12.55 27.24
N ILE A 392 8.89 12.04 26.66
CA ILE A 392 7.53 12.55 26.92
C ILE A 392 7.09 12.13 28.31
N GLU A 393 6.86 13.09 29.19
CA GLU A 393 6.21 12.89 30.50
C GLU A 393 4.68 13.14 30.45
N HIS A 394 3.98 12.86 31.55
CA HIS A 394 2.52 13.05 31.67
C HIS A 394 2.06 14.51 31.51
N THR A 395 2.93 15.48 31.82
CA THR A 395 2.68 16.92 31.63
C THR A 395 2.55 17.29 30.16
N HIS A 396 3.35 16.68 29.28
CA HIS A 396 3.27 16.86 27.83
C HIS A 396 1.98 16.28 27.28
N VAL A 397 1.57 15.10 27.77
CA VAL A 397 0.27 14.48 27.42
C VAL A 397 -0.88 15.39 27.80
N ALA A 398 -0.83 16.00 28.99
CA ALA A 398 -1.84 16.97 29.42
C ALA A 398 -1.87 18.23 28.55
N SER A 399 -0.70 18.78 28.22
CA SER A 399 -0.57 19.94 27.32
C SER A 399 -1.16 19.67 25.94
N LEU A 400 -0.84 18.50 25.38
CA LEU A 400 -1.33 18.02 24.09
C LEU A 400 -2.85 17.89 24.08
N LEU A 401 -3.44 17.26 25.10
CA LEU A 401 -4.88 17.05 25.20
C LEU A 401 -5.66 18.35 25.41
N ARG A 402 -5.10 19.33 26.12
CA ARG A 402 -5.70 20.66 26.26
C ARG A 402 -5.70 21.43 24.94
N SER A 403 -4.64 21.24 24.16
CA SER A 403 -4.45 21.95 22.89
C SER A 403 -5.19 21.29 21.72
N LEU A 404 -5.61 20.03 21.87
CA LEU A 404 -6.36 19.26 20.88
C LEU A 404 -7.75 18.85 21.41
N PRO A 405 -8.72 19.78 21.48
CA PRO A 405 -10.02 19.52 22.10
C PRO A 405 -10.87 18.48 21.35
N LEU A 406 -10.56 18.20 20.08
CA LEU A 406 -11.25 17.20 19.26
C LEU A 406 -10.59 15.80 19.31
N LEU A 407 -9.49 15.64 20.06
CA LEU A 407 -8.77 14.38 20.13
C LEU A 407 -9.61 13.31 20.83
N PHE A 408 -9.93 12.26 20.08
CA PHE A 408 -10.77 11.14 20.46
C PHE A 408 -9.94 9.88 20.78
N GLU A 409 -8.87 9.63 20.04
CA GLU A 409 -7.97 8.48 20.22
C GLU A 409 -6.51 8.96 20.32
N LEU A 410 -5.79 8.50 21.35
CA LEU A 410 -4.39 8.82 21.61
C LEU A 410 -3.60 7.54 21.87
N GLY A 411 -2.72 7.17 20.95
CA GLY A 411 -1.66 6.20 21.18
C GLY A 411 -0.34 6.93 21.43
N LEU A 412 0.28 6.79 22.59
CA LEU A 412 1.58 7.43 22.87
C LEU A 412 2.34 6.67 23.95
N GLN A 413 3.65 6.51 23.77
CA GLN A 413 4.53 6.06 24.85
C GLN A 413 5.07 7.28 25.62
N PHE A 414 4.88 7.30 26.93
CA PHE A 414 5.30 8.39 27.81
C PHE A 414 5.74 7.86 29.19
N ASP A 415 6.60 8.60 29.88
CA ASP A 415 7.11 8.24 31.20
C ASP A 415 6.04 8.48 32.28
N THR A 416 5.34 7.41 32.67
CA THR A 416 4.36 7.47 33.77
C THR A 416 5.02 7.38 35.15
N THR A 417 6.34 7.16 35.22
CA THR A 417 7.05 7.09 36.51
C THR A 417 7.14 8.45 37.20
N GLN A 418 7.02 9.54 36.43
CA GLN A 418 7.00 10.93 36.91
C GLN A 418 5.66 11.36 37.53
N ILE A 419 4.63 10.52 37.51
CA ILE A 419 3.35 10.85 38.16
C ILE A 419 3.54 10.79 39.68
N LEU A 420 3.64 11.96 40.31
CA LEU A 420 3.83 12.13 41.75
C LEU A 420 2.48 12.15 42.50
N ARG A 421 2.51 11.83 43.80
CA ARG A 421 1.30 11.76 44.65
C ARG A 421 0.63 13.11 44.89
N ASP A 422 1.40 14.21 44.82
CA ASP A 422 0.98 15.53 45.31
C ASP A 422 0.62 16.51 44.17
N GLU A 423 0.41 16.03 42.95
CA GLU A 423 -0.15 16.82 41.85
C GLU A 423 -1.69 17.02 41.80
N PRO A 424 -2.55 16.53 42.72
CA PRO A 424 -4.01 16.66 42.56
C PRO A 424 -4.55 18.10 42.73
N ASN A 425 -3.68 19.10 42.84
CA ASN A 425 -4.04 20.52 42.81
C ASN A 425 -3.85 21.19 41.44
N ALA A 426 -3.39 20.46 40.41
CA ALA A 426 -3.41 20.99 39.05
C ALA A 426 -4.87 21.21 38.62
N GLU A 427 -5.17 22.37 38.02
CA GLU A 427 -6.53 22.70 37.57
C GLU A 427 -7.15 21.54 36.77
N PRO A 428 -8.34 21.06 37.15
CA PRO A 428 -9.00 19.98 36.44
C PRO A 428 -9.31 20.43 35.02
N TRP A 429 -8.78 19.69 34.05
CA TRP A 429 -9.12 19.83 32.64
C TRP A 429 -9.84 18.56 32.21
N VAL A 430 -10.84 18.74 31.35
CA VAL A 430 -11.63 17.63 30.80
C VAL A 430 -11.24 17.48 29.34
N SER A 431 -10.75 16.29 28.99
CA SER A 431 -10.53 15.92 27.59
C SER A 431 -11.69 15.09 27.05
N ASN A 432 -11.90 15.19 25.74
CA ASN A 432 -12.83 14.36 24.97
C ASN A 432 -12.20 13.03 24.52
N LEU A 433 -11.10 12.61 25.14
CA LEU A 433 -10.40 11.37 24.81
C LEU A 433 -11.21 10.15 25.26
N HIS A 434 -11.53 9.27 24.31
CA HIS A 434 -12.29 8.03 24.54
C HIS A 434 -11.41 6.79 24.47
N GLU A 435 -10.38 6.83 23.62
CA GLU A 435 -9.47 5.71 23.43
C GLU A 435 -8.03 6.13 23.72
N MET A 436 -7.34 5.37 24.56
CA MET A 436 -5.95 5.60 24.89
C MET A 436 -5.16 4.30 24.74
N SER A 437 -4.01 4.37 24.05
CA SER A 437 -3.06 3.27 23.96
C SER A 437 -1.71 3.72 24.48
N VAL A 438 -1.21 3.05 25.51
CA VAL A 438 -0.04 3.53 26.27
C VAL A 438 1.28 2.92 25.78
N GLY A 439 1.24 1.92 24.90
CA GLY A 439 2.45 1.20 24.49
C GLY A 439 3.27 0.71 25.69
N ALA A 440 4.57 0.50 25.50
CA ALA A 440 5.47 0.05 26.58
C ALA A 440 5.86 1.19 27.55
N SER A 441 4.92 2.08 27.90
CA SER A 441 5.17 3.21 28.81
C SER A 441 5.64 2.72 30.18
N PRO A 442 6.80 3.16 30.71
CA PRO A 442 7.28 2.70 32.01
C PRO A 442 6.33 3.18 33.11
N ILE A 443 6.09 2.33 34.12
CA ILE A 443 5.14 2.59 35.20
C ILE A 443 5.70 2.16 36.54
N SER A 444 5.69 3.08 37.51
CA SER A 444 6.17 2.83 38.87
C SER A 444 5.03 2.41 39.81
N SER A 445 3.85 3.05 39.69
CA SER A 445 2.72 2.86 40.59
C SER A 445 1.38 2.82 39.84
N PRO A 446 0.75 1.64 39.69
CA PRO A 446 -0.56 1.51 39.05
C PRO A 446 -1.64 2.41 39.62
N SER A 447 -1.71 2.56 40.95
CA SER A 447 -2.72 3.40 41.61
C SER A 447 -2.60 4.86 41.20
N ARG A 448 -1.38 5.40 41.04
CA ARG A 448 -1.19 6.80 40.63
C ARG A 448 -1.63 7.06 39.20
N VAL A 449 -1.38 6.11 38.30
CA VAL A 449 -1.85 6.19 36.91
C VAL A 449 -3.38 6.11 36.86
N ILE A 450 -3.99 5.27 37.68
CA ILE A 450 -5.47 5.21 37.81
C ILE A 450 -6.03 6.55 38.30
N ASP A 451 -5.44 7.15 39.33
CA ASP A 451 -5.86 8.46 39.86
C ASP A 451 -5.73 9.56 38.80
N PHE A 452 -4.62 9.57 38.04
CA PHE A 452 -4.40 10.48 36.91
C PHE A 452 -5.46 10.32 35.82
N ILE A 453 -5.72 9.08 35.37
CA ILE A 453 -6.75 8.78 34.35
C ILE A 453 -8.12 9.24 34.85
N LYS A 454 -8.48 8.95 36.10
CA LYS A 454 -9.76 9.34 36.70
C LYS A 454 -9.93 10.86 36.76
N ALA A 455 -8.88 11.58 37.12
CA ALA A 455 -8.93 13.03 37.27
C ALA A 455 -9.02 13.77 35.92
N HIS A 456 -8.33 13.27 34.89
CA HIS A 456 -8.12 14.02 33.64
C HIS A 456 -8.81 13.42 32.41
N LEU A 457 -9.13 12.13 32.42
CA LEU A 457 -9.71 11.40 31.30
C LEU A 457 -11.04 10.73 31.68
N PRO A 458 -12.03 11.49 32.21
CA PRO A 458 -13.28 10.90 32.71
C PRO A 458 -14.12 10.23 31.60
N GLN A 459 -13.93 10.61 30.34
CA GLN A 459 -14.63 10.04 29.17
C GLN A 459 -13.93 8.83 28.56
N LEU A 460 -12.80 8.38 29.12
CA LEU A 460 -12.05 7.25 28.56
C LEU A 460 -12.89 5.97 28.64
N THR A 461 -13.20 5.38 27.48
CA THR A 461 -13.97 4.13 27.33
C THR A 461 -13.12 2.92 26.95
N THR A 462 -11.92 3.14 26.41
CA THR A 462 -11.00 2.06 26.02
C THR A 462 -9.57 2.42 26.38
N LEU A 463 -8.92 1.55 27.16
CA LEU A 463 -7.50 1.63 27.49
C LEU A 463 -6.78 0.41 26.93
N THR A 464 -5.98 0.60 25.88
CA THR A 464 -5.16 -0.45 25.27
C THR A 464 -3.78 -0.48 25.92
N ILE A 465 -3.43 -1.63 26.47
CA ILE A 465 -2.13 -1.89 27.11
C ILE A 465 -1.25 -2.79 26.23
N PRO A 466 0.08 -2.85 26.47
CA PRO A 466 0.97 -3.79 25.79
C PRO A 466 0.45 -5.22 25.83
N LYS A 467 0.30 -5.83 24.67
CA LYS A 467 -0.01 -7.27 24.60
C LYS A 467 1.23 -8.07 24.96
N LYS A 468 1.02 -9.15 25.72
CA LYS A 468 2.06 -10.14 26.01
C LYS A 468 2.70 -10.61 24.70
N SER A 469 4.02 -10.47 24.59
CA SER A 469 4.76 -10.96 23.42
C SER A 469 4.47 -12.45 23.22
N SER A 470 3.96 -12.82 22.05
CA SER A 470 3.63 -14.20 21.70
C SER A 470 4.89 -15.06 21.79
N GLY A 471 5.04 -15.83 22.87
CA GLY A 471 6.19 -16.71 23.11
C GLY A 471 6.90 -16.50 24.46
N ALA A 472 6.67 -15.39 25.16
CA ALA A 472 7.19 -15.24 26.52
C ALA A 472 6.39 -16.13 27.50
N ALA A 473 7.07 -17.01 28.23
CA ALA A 473 6.42 -17.89 29.21
C ALA A 473 5.70 -17.07 30.29
N GLU A 474 6.31 -15.96 30.73
CA GLU A 474 5.77 -15.10 31.77
C GLU A 474 5.52 -13.67 31.31
N ALA A 475 4.48 -13.05 31.84
CA ALA A 475 4.22 -11.63 31.64
C ALA A 475 5.28 -10.80 32.37
N THR A 476 5.83 -9.79 31.70
CA THR A 476 6.84 -8.90 32.29
C THR A 476 6.24 -8.12 33.48
N MET A 477 7.09 -7.62 34.39
CA MET A 477 6.60 -6.77 35.49
C MET A 477 5.84 -5.55 34.95
N LEU A 478 6.28 -5.01 33.82
CA LEU A 478 5.62 -3.92 33.11
C LEU A 478 4.19 -4.28 32.69
N GLU A 479 4.02 -5.41 31.99
CA GLU A 479 2.72 -5.92 31.57
C GLU A 479 1.79 -6.15 32.76
N ARG A 480 2.29 -6.74 33.86
CA ARG A 480 1.51 -6.96 35.09
C ARG A 480 1.04 -5.64 35.73
N ARG A 481 1.88 -4.60 35.71
CA ARG A 481 1.53 -3.28 36.25
C ARG A 481 0.46 -2.60 35.40
N TRP A 482 0.57 -2.64 34.08
CA TRP A 482 -0.47 -2.11 33.18
C TRP A 482 -1.77 -2.89 33.22
N GLU A 483 -1.71 -4.21 33.41
CA GLU A 483 -2.92 -5.02 33.65
C GLU A 483 -3.62 -4.56 34.94
N ALA A 484 -2.87 -4.29 36.01
CA ALA A 484 -3.43 -3.75 37.25
C ALA A 484 -4.11 -2.37 37.04
N VAL A 485 -3.51 -1.48 36.23
CA VAL A 485 -4.14 -0.20 35.85
C VAL A 485 -5.45 -0.44 35.11
N HIS A 486 -5.42 -1.30 34.09
CA HIS A 486 -6.59 -1.59 33.25
C HIS A 486 -7.75 -2.20 34.07
N GLN A 487 -7.46 -3.11 35.00
CA GLN A 487 -8.48 -3.66 35.91
C GLN A 487 -9.03 -2.61 36.88
N GLY A 488 -8.16 -1.81 37.50
CA GLY A 488 -8.58 -0.76 38.42
C GLY A 488 -9.41 0.34 37.74
N TRP A 489 -9.06 0.72 36.52
CA TRP A 489 -9.84 1.66 35.71
C TRP A 489 -11.21 1.08 35.32
N LYS A 490 -11.30 -0.20 34.93
CA LYS A 490 -12.59 -0.85 34.63
C LYS A 490 -13.55 -0.85 35.82
N GLN A 491 -13.05 -1.03 37.03
CA GLN A 491 -13.86 -0.96 38.26
C GLN A 491 -14.40 0.44 38.55
N ILE A 492 -13.76 1.49 38.04
CA ILE A 492 -14.22 2.87 38.20
C ILE A 492 -15.31 3.22 37.17
N GLN A 493 -15.29 2.55 36.02
CA GLN A 493 -16.27 2.73 34.94
C GLN A 493 -17.58 1.94 35.17
N SER A 494 -17.52 0.87 35.97
CA SER A 494 -18.68 0.09 36.41
C SER A 494 -19.39 0.75 37.59
#